data_AF-A0A8T4PSZ5-F1
#
_entry.id   AF-A0A8T4PSZ5-F1
#
_cell.length_a   1.000
_cell.length_b   1.000
_cell.length_c   1.000
_cell.angle_alpha   90.00
_cell.angle_beta   90.00
_cell.angle_gamma   90.00
#
_symmetry.space_group_name_H-M   'P 1'
#
loop_
_entity.id
_entity.type
_entity.pdbx_description
1 polymer ?
#
loop_
_entity_poly.entity_id
_entity_poly.type
_entity_poly.pdbx_seq_one_letter_code
_entity_poly.pdbx_strand_id
1 'polypeptide(L)'
;MKIKNRYIENLKKEDISFYAHPIKYGLKDYERVLDKIRRKAEKTKEILSVYTFGHVSVPGISDIDLIFVLKEGSRLPSFLRRTYTDKDSSYLVFHPFFIITEDIMKNMRYIYPNSNFIKIYGKEIAIHTPSKSELKKIKTCLTADVILRHFPVDYLYILLSKRLNARMVLVRLNALGHSFNIFNEIAGLKKPAWKNFSGRVNNLRKNWFRLNEKPREAELFDLLKEAVYVSMDFVTEFNAFLSRDKNNLINAKKQNIIFKGNKNRISFVKEWNNERAVSQMINHFVKYKNFYSILPISLLNQLCCYSSADGRLSRYIKKRLSIKCMQSNIDPIIKKRIQILNDQVEYANKLKHSHYPCFFPLGYKTERGFKNKLILAFILITSSSAFRRILFSFRSLFRNH
;
A
#
# COMPACT_ATOMS: atom_id res chain seq x y z
N MET A 1 2.81 25.18 7.71
CA MET A 1 2.10 24.11 8.44
C MET A 1 2.68 24.03 9.84
N LYS A 2 1.85 24.13 10.91
CA LYS A 2 2.33 24.31 12.30
C LYS A 2 2.21 23.05 13.19
N ILE A 3 2.08 21.85 12.63
CA ILE A 3 2.15 20.63 13.45
C ILE A 3 3.61 20.44 13.88
N LYS A 4 3.89 20.65 15.17
CA LYS A 4 5.22 20.43 15.76
C LYS A 4 5.13 19.35 16.82
N ASN A 5 5.60 18.14 16.49
CA ASN A 5 5.78 17.11 17.50
C ASN A 5 7.27 17.02 17.86
N ARG A 6 7.59 17.35 19.12
CA ARG A 6 8.99 17.38 19.62
C ARG A 6 9.76 16.09 19.34
N TYR A 7 9.10 14.93 19.37
CA TYR A 7 9.76 13.66 19.10
C TYR A 7 10.28 13.62 17.66
N ILE A 8 9.45 13.92 16.68
CA ILE A 8 9.84 13.94 15.26
C ILE A 8 10.89 15.03 15.01
N GLU A 9 10.71 16.22 15.59
CA GLU A 9 11.66 17.33 15.45
C GLU A 9 13.06 16.94 15.93
N ASN A 10 13.13 16.27 17.10
CA ASN A 10 14.38 15.87 17.73
C ASN A 10 15.04 14.63 17.09
N LEU A 11 14.36 13.89 16.22
CA LEU A 11 14.99 12.80 15.47
C LEU A 11 16.06 13.36 14.54
N LYS A 12 17.29 12.84 14.69
CA LYS A 12 18.43 13.22 13.87
C LYS A 12 18.71 12.17 12.81
N LYS A 13 19.38 12.54 11.72
CA LYS A 13 19.70 11.63 10.61
C LYS A 13 20.65 10.51 11.08
N GLU A 14 21.52 10.82 12.03
CA GLU A 14 22.51 9.90 12.60
C GLU A 14 21.85 8.76 13.39
N ASP A 15 20.61 8.94 13.85
CA ASP A 15 19.83 7.89 14.51
C ASP A 15 19.29 6.83 13.53
N ILE A 16 19.48 7.02 12.23
CA ILE A 16 18.77 6.29 11.19
C ILE A 16 19.73 5.48 10.33
N SER A 17 19.44 4.17 10.20
CA SER A 17 20.16 3.27 9.31
C SER A 17 19.44 3.16 7.96
N PHE A 18 20.13 3.54 6.90
CA PHE A 18 19.67 3.37 5.52
C PHE A 18 20.10 2.00 4.97
N TYR A 19 19.24 1.39 4.18
CA TYR A 19 19.54 0.14 3.48
C TYR A 19 18.72 0.03 2.18
N ALA A 20 19.05 -0.98 1.36
CA ALA A 20 18.37 -1.25 0.08
C ALA A 20 18.28 0.00 -0.81
N HIS A 21 19.43 0.65 -1.03
CA HIS A 21 19.55 1.78 -1.93
C HIS A 21 19.09 1.39 -3.35
N PRO A 22 18.45 2.33 -4.07
CA PRO A 22 18.19 2.17 -5.50
C PRO A 22 19.44 1.75 -6.26
N ILE A 23 19.27 0.78 -7.16
CA ILE A 23 20.29 0.26 -8.07
C ILE A 23 20.02 0.89 -9.43
N LYS A 24 21.06 1.35 -10.11
CA LYS A 24 20.92 1.98 -11.42
C LYS A 24 20.53 0.93 -12.46
N TYR A 25 19.39 1.15 -13.10
CA TYR A 25 18.92 0.39 -14.26
C TYR A 25 18.59 1.37 -15.39
N GLY A 26 18.62 0.90 -16.63
CA GLY A 26 18.12 1.62 -17.80
C GLY A 26 16.78 1.07 -18.29
N LEU A 27 16.12 1.77 -19.22
CA LEU A 27 14.84 1.32 -19.80
C LEU A 27 14.96 -0.06 -20.48
N LYS A 28 16.10 -0.34 -21.13
CA LYS A 28 16.40 -1.65 -21.74
C LYS A 28 16.34 -2.81 -20.73
N ASP A 29 16.66 -2.58 -19.46
CA ASP A 29 16.56 -3.62 -18.43
C ASP A 29 15.10 -3.95 -18.10
N TYR A 30 14.23 -2.94 -18.08
CA TYR A 30 12.79 -3.13 -17.91
C TYR A 30 12.19 -3.87 -19.10
N GLU A 31 12.56 -3.49 -20.32
CA GLU A 31 12.14 -4.18 -21.56
C GLU A 31 12.57 -5.65 -21.56
N ARG A 32 13.81 -5.95 -21.15
CA ARG A 32 14.33 -7.32 -21.02
C ARG A 32 13.50 -8.15 -20.01
N VAL A 33 13.15 -7.56 -18.86
CA VAL A 33 12.32 -8.24 -17.86
C VAL A 33 10.89 -8.45 -18.37
N LEU A 34 10.29 -7.45 -19.03
CA LEU A 34 8.96 -7.56 -19.64
C LEU A 34 8.91 -8.63 -20.73
N ASP A 35 9.94 -8.72 -21.59
CA ASP A 35 10.04 -9.76 -22.60
C ASP A 35 10.16 -11.16 -21.97
N LYS A 36 10.94 -11.30 -20.88
CA LYS A 36 11.02 -12.56 -20.14
C LYS A 36 9.66 -12.97 -19.57
N ILE A 37 8.87 -12.02 -19.09
CA ILE A 37 7.50 -12.25 -18.60
C ILE A 37 6.59 -12.69 -19.75
N ARG A 38 6.63 -11.97 -20.87
CA ARG A 38 5.89 -12.31 -22.10
C ARG A 38 6.15 -13.76 -22.51
N ARG A 39 7.43 -14.15 -22.65
CA ARG A 39 7.81 -15.52 -23.03
C ARG A 39 7.35 -16.60 -22.05
N LYS A 40 7.32 -16.30 -20.74
CA LYS A 40 6.75 -17.22 -19.73
C LYS A 40 5.22 -17.33 -19.87
N ALA A 41 4.55 -16.20 -20.11
CA ALA A 41 3.11 -16.16 -20.28
C ALA A 41 2.66 -16.91 -21.53
N GLU A 42 3.38 -16.77 -22.63
CA GLU A 42 3.15 -17.48 -23.90
C GLU A 42 3.15 -18.99 -23.75
N LYS A 43 4.07 -19.52 -22.94
CA LYS A 43 4.19 -20.96 -22.67
C LYS A 43 3.18 -21.48 -21.63
N THR A 44 2.29 -20.63 -21.11
CA THR A 44 1.38 -20.97 -20.01
C THR A 44 -0.07 -20.86 -20.47
N LYS A 45 -0.69 -22.01 -20.77
CA LYS A 45 -2.05 -22.10 -21.32
C LYS A 45 -3.14 -21.48 -20.44
N GLU A 46 -2.92 -21.39 -19.13
CA GLU A 46 -3.86 -20.82 -18.16
C GLU A 46 -3.93 -19.28 -18.22
N ILE A 47 -2.92 -18.62 -18.80
CA ILE A 47 -2.87 -17.17 -18.90
C ILE A 47 -3.65 -16.73 -20.14
N LEU A 48 -4.62 -15.85 -19.93
CA LEU A 48 -5.38 -15.20 -20.99
C LEU A 48 -4.64 -13.98 -21.52
N SER A 49 -4.17 -13.13 -20.60
CA SER A 49 -3.48 -11.88 -20.93
C SER A 49 -2.54 -11.43 -19.80
N VAL A 50 -1.57 -10.59 -20.14
CA VAL A 50 -0.70 -9.90 -19.18
C VAL A 50 -0.71 -8.41 -19.47
N TYR A 51 -0.86 -7.60 -18.43
CA TYR A 51 -0.78 -6.14 -18.50
C TYR A 51 0.26 -5.62 -17.50
N THR A 52 0.85 -4.48 -17.82
CA THR A 52 1.48 -3.61 -16.83
C THR A 52 0.61 -2.38 -16.60
N PHE A 53 0.80 -1.70 -15.47
CA PHE A 53 0.17 -0.42 -15.24
C PHE A 53 1.11 0.58 -14.57
N GLY A 54 0.86 1.86 -14.83
CA GLY A 54 1.77 2.94 -14.43
C GLY A 54 2.84 3.22 -15.50
N HIS A 55 3.87 3.99 -15.10
CA HIS A 55 4.96 4.38 -15.99
C HIS A 55 6.30 4.37 -15.24
N VAL A 56 7.35 3.90 -15.91
CA VAL A 56 8.72 3.91 -15.39
C VAL A 56 9.28 5.33 -15.48
N SER A 57 8.99 6.17 -14.49
CA SER A 57 9.42 7.57 -14.50
C SER A 57 10.90 7.76 -14.14
N VAL A 58 11.45 6.91 -13.28
CA VAL A 58 12.87 6.93 -12.90
C VAL A 58 13.39 5.49 -12.82
N PRO A 59 14.06 4.99 -13.87
CA PRO A 59 14.66 3.66 -13.90
C PRO A 59 15.54 3.39 -12.67
N GLY A 60 15.41 2.20 -12.08
CA GLY A 60 16.11 1.79 -10.87
C GLY A 60 15.44 2.18 -9.55
N ILE A 61 14.52 3.15 -9.57
CA ILE A 61 13.63 3.46 -8.43
C ILE A 61 12.25 2.88 -8.68
N SER A 62 11.67 3.18 -9.84
CA SER A 62 10.38 2.65 -10.30
C SER A 62 10.41 1.12 -10.38
N ASP A 63 9.26 0.51 -10.23
CA ASP A 63 9.03 -0.92 -10.41
C ASP A 63 8.09 -1.20 -11.57
N ILE A 64 7.97 -2.48 -11.89
CA ILE A 64 7.04 -3.02 -12.86
C ILE A 64 5.87 -3.63 -12.08
N ASP A 65 4.72 -2.99 -12.16
CA ASP A 65 3.48 -3.56 -11.66
C ASP A 65 2.85 -4.43 -12.74
N LEU A 66 2.46 -5.65 -12.41
CA LEU A 66 1.94 -6.64 -13.36
C LEU A 66 0.57 -7.16 -12.94
N ILE A 67 -0.29 -7.29 -13.94
CA ILE A 67 -1.59 -7.93 -13.87
C ILE A 67 -1.58 -9.16 -14.78
N PHE A 68 -1.83 -10.33 -14.21
CA PHE A 68 -2.07 -11.58 -14.95
C PHE A 68 -3.56 -11.85 -14.95
N VAL A 69 -4.14 -11.92 -16.14
CA VAL A 69 -5.52 -12.33 -16.35
C VAL A 69 -5.52 -13.82 -16.67
N LEU A 70 -6.17 -14.62 -15.84
CA LEU A 70 -6.27 -16.07 -16.06
C LEU A 70 -7.58 -16.42 -16.77
N LYS A 71 -7.56 -17.52 -17.53
CA LYS A 71 -8.77 -18.11 -18.09
C LYS A 71 -9.67 -18.64 -16.97
N GLU A 72 -10.98 -18.57 -17.14
CA GLU A 72 -11.94 -19.05 -16.13
C GLU A 72 -11.69 -20.52 -15.79
N GLY A 73 -11.91 -20.90 -14.53
CA GLY A 73 -11.64 -22.26 -14.04
C GLY A 73 -10.16 -22.67 -13.95
N SER A 74 -9.22 -21.85 -14.41
CA SER A 74 -7.79 -22.21 -14.41
C SER A 74 -7.19 -22.27 -13.00
N ARG A 75 -6.18 -23.14 -12.85
CA ARG A 75 -5.34 -23.20 -11.65
C ARG A 75 -4.26 -22.13 -11.72
N LEU A 76 -3.77 -21.68 -10.57
CA LEU A 76 -2.65 -20.76 -10.49
C LEU A 76 -1.35 -21.39 -11.05
N PRO A 77 -0.77 -20.85 -12.14
CA PRO A 77 0.49 -21.32 -12.72
C PRO A 77 1.63 -21.39 -11.70
N SER A 78 2.49 -22.40 -11.83
CA SER A 78 3.59 -22.63 -10.88
C SER A 78 4.58 -21.47 -10.80
N PHE A 79 4.89 -20.82 -11.92
CA PHE A 79 5.83 -19.70 -11.95
C PHE A 79 5.26 -18.44 -11.27
N LEU A 80 3.93 -18.29 -11.22
CA LEU A 80 3.27 -17.21 -10.47
C LEU A 80 3.24 -17.48 -8.96
N ARG A 81 3.55 -18.71 -8.51
CA ARG A 81 3.68 -19.04 -7.08
C ARG A 81 5.05 -18.70 -6.50
N ARG A 82 6.06 -18.49 -7.34
CA ARG A 82 7.44 -18.23 -6.94
C ARG A 82 7.78 -16.77 -7.19
N THR A 83 8.57 -16.16 -6.31
CA THR A 83 9.32 -14.96 -6.68
C THR A 83 10.28 -15.30 -7.81
N TYR A 84 10.61 -14.32 -8.66
CA TYR A 84 11.66 -14.51 -9.66
C TYR A 84 12.93 -15.03 -8.99
N THR A 85 13.64 -15.91 -9.68
CA THR A 85 14.91 -16.48 -9.19
C THR A 85 16.10 -15.63 -9.60
N ASP A 86 15.97 -14.84 -10.66
CA ASP A 86 17.02 -13.90 -11.08
C ASP A 86 16.90 -12.56 -10.36
N LYS A 87 18.07 -11.96 -10.11
CA LYS A 87 18.22 -10.72 -9.34
C LYS A 87 17.50 -9.54 -9.99
N ASP A 88 17.62 -9.38 -11.31
CA ASP A 88 17.05 -8.26 -12.06
C ASP A 88 15.52 -8.27 -11.99
N SER A 89 14.88 -9.41 -12.34
CA SER A 89 13.42 -9.51 -12.31
C SER A 89 12.89 -9.38 -10.87
N SER A 90 13.60 -9.93 -9.88
CA SER A 90 13.22 -9.79 -8.46
C SER A 90 13.30 -8.34 -7.98
N TYR A 91 14.26 -7.58 -8.51
CA TYR A 91 14.42 -6.17 -8.19
C TYR A 91 13.38 -5.31 -8.91
N LEU A 92 13.23 -5.47 -10.22
CA LEU A 92 12.37 -4.62 -11.05
C LEU A 92 10.89 -4.93 -10.84
N VAL A 93 10.53 -6.19 -10.56
CA VAL A 93 9.15 -6.59 -10.21
C VAL A 93 9.03 -6.73 -8.70
N PHE A 94 9.08 -5.59 -8.03
CA PHE A 94 9.14 -5.52 -6.57
C PHE A 94 7.81 -5.92 -5.91
N HIS A 95 6.68 -5.61 -6.55
CA HIS A 95 5.36 -5.92 -6.01
C HIS A 95 4.88 -7.33 -6.37
N PRO A 96 4.09 -7.94 -5.47
CA PRO A 96 3.10 -8.95 -5.80
C PRO A 96 2.42 -8.82 -7.18
N PHE A 97 2.32 -9.93 -7.90
CA PHE A 97 1.45 -9.99 -9.08
C PHE A 97 -0.02 -9.81 -8.70
N PHE A 98 -0.73 -9.00 -9.48
CA PHE A 98 -2.19 -8.95 -9.45
C PHE A 98 -2.72 -10.08 -10.34
N ILE A 99 -3.42 -11.04 -9.75
CA ILE A 99 -3.96 -12.19 -10.48
C ILE A 99 -5.47 -12.12 -10.41
N ILE A 100 -6.10 -11.96 -11.56
CA ILE A 100 -7.53 -11.64 -11.67
C ILE A 100 -8.18 -12.38 -12.84
N THR A 101 -9.51 -12.34 -12.88
CA THR A 101 -10.31 -12.84 -14.01
C THR A 101 -10.46 -11.77 -15.09
N GLU A 102 -10.94 -12.16 -16.26
CA GLU A 102 -11.26 -11.22 -17.34
C GLU A 102 -12.30 -10.18 -16.90
N ASP A 103 -13.32 -10.57 -16.14
CA ASP A 103 -14.37 -9.66 -15.67
C ASP A 103 -13.85 -8.57 -14.71
N ILE A 104 -12.97 -8.94 -13.77
CA ILE A 104 -12.31 -7.97 -12.90
C ILE A 104 -11.44 -7.02 -13.74
N MET A 105 -10.75 -7.53 -14.77
CA MET A 105 -9.93 -6.70 -15.66
C MET A 105 -10.79 -5.69 -16.44
N LYS A 106 -11.93 -6.12 -16.98
CA LYS A 106 -12.90 -5.24 -17.66
C LYS A 106 -13.34 -4.08 -16.76
N ASN A 107 -13.44 -4.33 -15.45
CA ASN A 107 -13.87 -3.34 -14.47
C ASN A 107 -12.73 -2.71 -13.65
N MET A 108 -11.47 -2.87 -14.07
CA MET A 108 -10.30 -2.49 -13.26
C MET A 108 -10.24 -0.99 -12.92
N ARG A 109 -10.86 -0.12 -13.73
CA ARG A 109 -11.00 1.33 -13.45
C ARG A 109 -11.90 1.65 -12.26
N TYR A 110 -12.77 0.73 -11.83
CA TYR A 110 -13.48 0.86 -10.55
C TYR A 110 -12.58 0.60 -9.35
N ILE A 111 -11.39 0.01 -9.54
CA ILE A 111 -10.37 -0.17 -8.50
C ILE A 111 -9.31 0.94 -8.61
N TYR A 112 -8.71 1.08 -9.80
CA TYR A 112 -7.61 2.00 -10.13
C TYR A 112 -8.01 2.94 -11.29
N PRO A 113 -8.74 4.03 -11.01
CA PRO A 113 -9.37 4.88 -12.03
C PRO A 113 -8.38 5.64 -12.94
N ASN A 114 -7.16 5.92 -12.46
CA ASN A 114 -6.16 6.72 -13.17
C ASN A 114 -5.01 5.88 -13.77
N SER A 115 -5.14 4.55 -13.75
CA SER A 115 -4.08 3.68 -14.27
C SER A 115 -4.16 3.56 -15.78
N ASN A 116 -3.01 3.71 -16.43
CA ASN A 116 -2.82 3.31 -17.82
C ASN A 116 -2.48 1.82 -17.85
N PHE A 117 -3.29 0.99 -18.50
CA PHE A 117 -3.08 -0.45 -18.59
C PHE A 117 -2.49 -0.77 -19.96
N ILE A 118 -1.24 -1.22 -19.98
CA ILE A 118 -0.49 -1.51 -21.21
C ILE A 118 -0.40 -3.02 -21.36
N LYS A 119 -0.91 -3.54 -22.48
CA LYS A 119 -0.89 -4.97 -22.80
C LYS A 119 0.54 -5.41 -23.09
N ILE A 120 0.96 -6.50 -22.43
CA ILE A 120 2.26 -7.15 -22.63
C ILE A 120 2.10 -8.44 -23.44
N TYR A 121 1.01 -9.19 -23.21
CA TYR A 121 0.75 -10.46 -23.87
C TYR A 121 -0.75 -10.80 -23.91
N GLY A 122 -1.15 -11.60 -24.89
CA GLY A 122 -2.44 -12.30 -24.94
C GLY A 122 -3.61 -11.46 -25.48
N LYS A 123 -4.82 -11.84 -25.08
CA LYS A 123 -6.08 -11.23 -25.55
C LYS A 123 -6.17 -9.75 -25.13
N GLU A 124 -6.63 -8.90 -26.04
CA GLU A 124 -7.01 -7.54 -25.68
C GLU A 124 -8.37 -7.53 -24.97
N ILE A 125 -8.41 -6.91 -23.79
CA ILE A 125 -9.61 -6.84 -22.96
C ILE A 125 -10.09 -5.40 -22.98
N ALA A 126 -11.31 -5.18 -23.47
CA ALA A 126 -11.95 -3.88 -23.43
C ALA A 126 -12.24 -3.47 -21.99
N ILE A 127 -11.49 -2.49 -21.47
CA ILE A 127 -11.64 -1.97 -20.11
C ILE A 127 -12.72 -0.91 -20.11
N HIS A 128 -13.75 -1.11 -19.30
CA HIS A 128 -14.82 -0.16 -19.12
C HIS A 128 -14.28 1.16 -18.55
N THR A 129 -14.72 2.27 -19.15
CA THR A 129 -14.39 3.63 -18.72
C THR A 129 -15.59 4.22 -17.98
N PRO A 130 -15.50 4.39 -16.65
CA PRO A 130 -16.56 5.04 -15.90
C PRO A 130 -16.76 6.48 -16.37
N SER A 131 -17.99 6.98 -16.30
CA SER A 131 -18.33 8.37 -16.57
C SER A 131 -17.63 9.33 -15.59
N LYS A 132 -17.58 10.62 -15.91
CA LYS A 132 -16.93 11.64 -15.05
C LYS A 132 -17.50 11.67 -13.62
N SER A 133 -18.82 11.51 -13.47
CA SER A 133 -19.48 11.48 -12.16
C SER A 133 -19.13 10.22 -11.37
N GLU A 134 -19.08 9.06 -12.02
CA GLU A 134 -18.60 7.81 -11.41
C GLU A 134 -17.14 7.90 -10.99
N LEU A 135 -16.27 8.45 -11.85
CA LEU A 135 -14.85 8.61 -11.57
C LEU A 135 -14.62 9.44 -10.31
N LYS A 136 -15.40 10.52 -10.10
CA LYS A 136 -15.31 11.30 -8.86
C LYS A 136 -15.58 10.44 -7.63
N LYS A 137 -16.65 9.63 -7.64
CA LYS A 137 -16.99 8.71 -6.52
C LYS A 137 -15.91 7.65 -6.31
N ILE A 138 -15.42 7.02 -7.39
CA ILE A 138 -14.38 5.99 -7.32
C ILE A 138 -13.07 6.57 -6.76
N LYS A 139 -12.68 7.77 -7.20
CA LYS A 139 -11.49 8.48 -6.70
C LYS A 139 -11.63 8.89 -5.24
N THR A 140 -12.83 9.28 -4.79
CA THR A 140 -13.11 9.51 -3.36
C THR A 140 -12.89 8.23 -2.55
N CYS A 141 -13.46 7.09 -2.98
CA CYS A 141 -13.24 5.81 -2.30
C CYS A 141 -11.78 5.39 -2.29
N LEU A 142 -11.07 5.53 -3.42
CA LEU A 142 -9.64 5.23 -3.49
C LEU A 142 -8.82 6.11 -2.53
N THR A 143 -9.15 7.40 -2.44
CA THR A 143 -8.49 8.32 -1.51
C THR A 143 -8.70 7.88 -0.06
N ALA A 144 -9.94 7.52 0.31
CA ALA A 144 -10.26 6.99 1.62
C ALA A 144 -9.50 5.67 1.90
N ASP A 145 -9.47 4.74 0.94
CA ASP A 145 -8.77 3.45 1.07
C ASP A 145 -7.26 3.64 1.27
N VAL A 146 -6.64 4.59 0.55
CA VAL A 146 -5.23 4.94 0.71
C VAL A 146 -4.98 5.52 2.10
N ILE A 147 -5.82 6.45 2.56
CA ILE A 147 -5.67 7.04 3.91
C ILE A 147 -5.80 5.95 4.99
N LEU A 148 -6.88 5.17 4.95
CA LEU A 148 -7.14 4.09 5.92
C LEU A 148 -6.00 3.08 6.00
N ARG A 149 -5.32 2.84 4.88
CA ARG A 149 -4.24 1.85 4.81
C ARG A 149 -2.87 2.43 5.17
N HIS A 150 -2.55 3.61 4.66
CA HIS A 150 -1.19 4.11 4.57
C HIS A 150 -0.93 5.38 5.37
N PHE A 151 -1.91 6.27 5.54
CA PHE A 151 -1.65 7.62 6.05
C PHE A 151 -2.17 7.83 7.47
N PRO A 152 -1.38 8.45 8.36
CA PRO A 152 0.07 8.76 8.25
C PRO A 152 0.96 7.56 8.61
N VAL A 153 0.36 6.39 8.85
CA VAL A 153 0.99 5.28 9.58
C VAL A 153 2.24 4.72 8.92
N ASP A 154 2.30 4.65 7.59
CA ASP A 154 3.49 4.14 6.89
C ASP A 154 4.70 5.04 7.13
N TYR A 155 4.54 6.36 7.07
CA TYR A 155 5.64 7.31 7.26
C TYR A 155 6.11 7.32 8.72
N LEU A 156 5.17 7.31 9.67
CA LEU A 156 5.49 7.17 11.08
C LEU A 156 6.18 5.82 11.38
N TYR A 157 5.69 4.72 10.79
CA TYR A 157 6.32 3.40 10.92
C TYR A 157 7.77 3.43 10.51
N ILE A 158 8.00 3.91 9.31
CA ILE A 158 9.32 3.92 8.73
C ILE A 158 10.26 4.81 9.56
N LEU A 159 9.80 6.01 9.95
CA LEU A 159 10.58 6.96 10.75
C LEU A 159 10.92 6.43 12.14
N LEU A 160 9.92 5.93 12.88
CA LEU A 160 10.11 5.47 14.27
C LEU A 160 10.82 4.11 14.35
N SER A 161 10.84 3.33 13.27
CA SER A 161 11.62 2.08 13.19
C SER A 161 13.14 2.32 13.12
N LYS A 162 13.57 3.55 12.80
CA LYS A 162 14.97 3.95 12.59
C LYS A 162 15.72 3.14 11.51
N ARG A 163 15.00 2.39 10.67
CA ARG A 163 15.56 1.59 9.57
C ARG A 163 14.85 1.94 8.26
N LEU A 164 15.54 2.66 7.39
CA LEU A 164 14.99 3.17 6.13
C LEU A 164 15.41 2.31 4.94
N ASN A 165 14.45 1.61 4.34
CA ASN A 165 14.63 1.08 2.98
C ASN A 165 14.53 2.24 1.99
N ALA A 166 15.65 2.73 1.49
CA ALA A 166 15.70 3.97 0.72
C ALA A 166 14.81 3.92 -0.54
N ARG A 167 14.84 2.81 -1.30
CA ARG A 167 13.99 2.63 -2.47
C ARG A 167 12.50 2.66 -2.11
N MET A 168 12.09 1.92 -1.09
CA MET A 168 10.71 1.87 -0.64
C MET A 168 10.22 3.25 -0.21
N VAL A 169 11.03 4.02 0.53
CA VAL A 169 10.68 5.38 0.96
C VAL A 169 10.44 6.27 -0.26
N LEU A 170 11.32 6.26 -1.26
CA LEU A 170 11.14 7.06 -2.48
C LEU A 170 9.85 6.72 -3.21
N VAL A 171 9.51 5.43 -3.31
CA VAL A 171 8.25 4.97 -3.92
C VAL A 171 7.04 5.45 -3.11
N ARG A 172 7.09 5.35 -1.77
CA ARG A 172 6.01 5.79 -0.86
C ARG A 172 5.80 7.30 -0.87
N LEU A 173 6.88 8.09 -0.91
CA LEU A 173 6.81 9.54 -1.02
C LEU A 173 6.20 9.95 -2.36
N ASN A 174 6.56 9.27 -3.45
CA ASN A 174 5.95 9.52 -4.75
C ASN A 174 4.46 9.15 -4.79
N ALA A 175 4.08 8.02 -4.17
CA ALA A 175 2.69 7.62 -4.05
C ALA A 175 1.84 8.65 -3.26
N LEU A 176 2.43 9.37 -2.31
CA LEU A 176 1.76 10.49 -1.63
C LEU A 176 1.43 11.61 -2.60
N GLY A 177 2.39 12.01 -3.45
CA GLY A 177 2.17 13.03 -4.48
C GLY A 177 1.06 12.65 -5.47
N HIS A 178 0.99 11.38 -5.89
CA HIS A 178 -0.14 10.89 -6.69
C HIS A 178 -1.47 10.98 -5.95
N SER A 179 -1.48 10.70 -4.65
CA SER A 179 -2.68 10.80 -3.81
C SER A 179 -3.17 12.25 -3.69
N PHE A 180 -2.25 13.21 -3.57
CA PHE A 180 -2.57 14.64 -3.61
C PHE A 180 -3.19 15.04 -4.94
N ASN A 181 -2.65 14.56 -6.06
CA ASN A 181 -3.19 14.86 -7.39
C ASN A 181 -4.62 14.33 -7.56
N ILE A 182 -4.87 13.08 -7.14
CA ILE A 182 -6.22 12.48 -7.18
C ILE A 182 -7.20 13.33 -6.37
N PHE A 183 -6.82 13.72 -5.16
CA PHE A 183 -7.71 14.51 -4.30
C PHE A 183 -7.94 15.93 -4.82
N ASN A 184 -6.88 16.61 -5.27
CA ASN A 184 -6.99 17.94 -5.88
C ASN A 184 -7.96 17.95 -7.06
N GLU A 185 -7.94 16.89 -7.89
CA GLU A 185 -8.87 16.71 -9.01
C GLU A 185 -10.33 16.62 -8.54
N ILE A 186 -10.63 15.81 -7.51
CA ILE A 186 -12.02 15.63 -7.04
C ILE A 186 -12.53 16.77 -6.16
N ALA A 187 -11.65 17.46 -5.45
CA ALA A 187 -12.00 18.54 -4.54
C ALA A 187 -11.91 19.93 -5.18
N GLY A 188 -11.31 20.05 -6.37
CA GLY A 188 -11.03 21.34 -7.01
C GLY A 188 -10.01 22.17 -6.22
N LEU A 189 -9.11 21.52 -5.47
CA LEU A 189 -8.15 22.17 -4.59
C LEU A 189 -6.78 22.27 -5.26
N LYS A 190 -6.04 23.33 -4.90
CA LYS A 190 -4.62 23.48 -5.22
C LYS A 190 -3.89 23.94 -3.97
N LYS A 191 -3.16 23.04 -3.32
CA LYS A 191 -2.36 23.34 -2.12
C LYS A 191 -0.89 23.53 -2.51
N PRO A 192 -0.32 24.75 -2.41
CA PRO A 192 1.08 25.00 -2.76
C PRO A 192 2.06 24.12 -1.98
N ALA A 193 1.78 23.85 -0.70
CA ALA A 193 2.61 22.97 0.14
C ALA A 193 2.73 21.56 -0.44
N TRP A 194 1.62 20.96 -0.89
CA TRP A 194 1.62 19.61 -1.48
C TRP A 194 2.34 19.56 -2.83
N LYS A 195 2.21 20.63 -3.62
CA LYS A 195 2.93 20.79 -4.89
C LYS A 195 4.43 20.92 -4.65
N ASN A 196 4.85 21.73 -3.68
CA ASN A 196 6.25 21.90 -3.30
C ASN A 196 6.86 20.58 -2.83
N PHE A 197 6.21 19.91 -1.87
CA PHE A 197 6.62 18.59 -1.40
C PHE A 197 6.79 17.59 -2.55
N SER A 198 5.78 17.47 -3.43
CA SER A 198 5.84 16.55 -4.58
C SER A 198 6.95 16.92 -5.55
N GLY A 199 7.22 18.22 -5.73
CA GLY A 199 8.33 18.74 -6.54
C GLY A 199 9.69 18.32 -5.99
N ARG A 200 9.92 18.50 -4.68
CA ARG A 200 11.15 18.06 -4.00
C ARG A 200 11.35 16.54 -4.09
N VAL A 201 10.30 15.75 -3.84
CA VAL A 201 10.34 14.29 -4.00
C VAL A 201 10.74 13.90 -5.42
N ASN A 202 10.11 14.51 -6.43
CA ASN A 202 10.44 14.24 -7.83
C ASN A 202 11.88 14.64 -8.17
N ASN A 203 12.34 15.78 -7.66
CA ASN A 203 13.72 16.24 -7.84
C ASN A 203 14.74 15.25 -7.24
N LEU A 204 14.53 14.82 -5.99
CA LEU A 204 15.38 13.83 -5.33
C LEU A 204 15.41 12.51 -6.13
N ARG A 205 14.25 12.03 -6.58
CA ARG A 205 14.17 10.79 -7.38
C ARG A 205 14.97 10.91 -8.67
N LYS A 206 14.76 11.98 -9.46
CA LYS A 206 15.45 12.19 -10.75
C LYS A 206 16.97 12.33 -10.60
N ASN A 207 17.44 12.91 -9.50
CA ASN A 207 18.85 13.15 -9.25
C ASN A 207 19.50 12.09 -8.33
N TRP A 208 18.77 11.05 -7.91
CA TRP A 208 19.22 10.08 -6.93
C TRP A 208 20.59 9.46 -7.22
N PHE A 209 20.84 9.13 -8.49
CA PHE A 209 22.10 8.50 -8.95
C PHE A 209 23.21 9.50 -9.27
N ARG A 210 22.93 10.81 -9.20
CA ARG A 210 23.89 11.90 -9.43
C ARG A 210 24.37 12.54 -8.13
N LEU A 211 23.57 12.45 -7.08
CA LEU A 211 23.89 13.03 -5.77
C LEU A 211 24.83 12.12 -4.96
N ASN A 212 25.73 12.76 -4.21
CA ASN A 212 26.53 12.09 -3.19
C ASN A 212 25.64 11.48 -2.10
N GLU A 213 26.11 10.42 -1.45
CA GLU A 213 25.32 9.64 -0.50
C GLU A 213 24.80 10.47 0.68
N LYS A 214 25.69 11.21 1.35
CA LYS A 214 25.34 12.05 2.52
C LYS A 214 24.19 13.04 2.25
N PRO A 215 24.28 13.96 1.25
CA PRO A 215 23.20 14.91 0.99
C PRO A 215 21.91 14.23 0.50
N ARG A 216 22.02 13.13 -0.26
CA ARG A 216 20.87 12.37 -0.75
C ARG A 216 20.08 11.72 0.38
N GLU A 217 20.77 11.12 1.35
CA GLU A 217 20.14 10.54 2.54
C GLU A 217 19.53 11.59 3.46
N ALA A 218 20.20 12.75 3.62
CA ALA A 218 19.67 13.87 4.38
C ALA A 218 18.34 14.38 3.79
N GLU A 219 18.29 14.64 2.48
CA GLU A 219 17.05 15.07 1.81
C GLU A 219 15.95 14.00 1.90
N LEU A 220 16.30 12.70 1.77
CA LEU A 220 15.32 11.62 1.92
C LEU A 220 14.73 11.57 3.33
N PHE A 221 15.56 11.78 4.35
CA PHE A 221 15.13 11.83 5.75
C PHE A 221 14.22 13.04 6.02
N ASP A 222 14.59 14.22 5.52
CA ASP A 222 13.81 15.44 5.69
C ASP A 222 12.45 15.32 5.00
N LEU A 223 12.41 14.80 3.78
CA LEU A 223 11.16 14.53 3.08
C LEU A 223 10.29 13.49 3.81
N LEU A 224 10.89 12.48 4.46
CA LEU A 224 10.14 11.54 5.27
C LEU A 224 9.53 12.18 6.52
N LYS A 225 10.27 13.07 7.21
CA LYS A 225 9.74 13.86 8.33
C LYS A 225 8.58 14.74 7.86
N GLU A 226 8.77 15.45 6.74
CA GLU A 226 7.74 16.29 6.14
C GLU A 226 6.49 15.48 5.74
N ALA A 227 6.67 14.27 5.19
CA ALA A 227 5.59 13.37 4.75
C ALA A 227 4.61 13.04 5.87
N VAL A 228 5.07 12.88 7.11
CA VAL A 228 4.18 12.68 8.27
C VAL A 228 3.22 13.85 8.39
N TYR A 229 3.73 15.07 8.34
CA TYR A 229 2.91 16.26 8.51
C TYR A 229 2.02 16.52 7.30
N VAL A 230 2.54 16.43 6.07
CA VAL A 230 1.72 16.73 4.88
C VAL A 230 0.65 15.67 4.64
N SER A 231 0.90 14.42 5.04
CA SER A 231 -0.14 13.38 5.01
C SER A 231 -1.23 13.62 6.06
N MET A 232 -0.90 14.21 7.21
CA MET A 232 -1.91 14.59 8.21
C MET A 232 -2.74 15.80 7.78
N ASP A 233 -2.11 16.82 7.19
CA ASP A 233 -2.80 17.94 6.55
C ASP A 233 -3.75 17.45 5.45
N PHE A 234 -3.29 16.48 4.64
CA PHE A 234 -4.12 15.81 3.65
C PHE A 234 -5.34 15.09 4.26
N VAL A 235 -5.17 14.37 5.38
CA VAL A 235 -6.29 13.77 6.12
C VAL A 235 -7.27 14.84 6.62
N THR A 236 -6.79 15.97 7.13
CA THR A 236 -7.64 17.10 7.55
C THR A 236 -8.49 17.63 6.40
N GLU A 237 -7.89 17.90 5.25
CA GLU A 237 -8.58 18.42 4.08
C GLU A 237 -9.58 17.41 3.51
N PHE A 238 -9.20 16.13 3.47
CA PHE A 238 -10.11 15.07 3.02
C PHE A 238 -11.29 14.88 3.98
N ASN A 239 -11.06 14.98 5.30
CA ASN A 239 -12.13 14.97 6.30
C ASN A 239 -13.11 16.13 6.11
N ALA A 240 -12.60 17.35 5.87
CA ALA A 240 -13.43 18.51 5.60
C ALA A 240 -14.23 18.32 4.30
N PHE A 241 -13.62 17.73 3.27
CA PHE A 241 -14.31 17.39 2.03
C PHE A 241 -15.46 16.39 2.25
N LEU A 242 -15.22 15.30 2.99
CA LEU A 242 -16.26 14.31 3.29
C LEU A 242 -17.41 14.90 4.11
N SER A 243 -17.11 15.82 5.04
CA SER A 243 -18.10 16.43 5.94
C SER A 243 -19.08 17.37 5.24
N ARG A 244 -18.80 17.80 4.00
CA ARG A 244 -19.74 18.61 3.19
C ARG A 244 -20.95 17.81 2.70
N ASP A 245 -20.78 16.50 2.56
CA ASP A 245 -21.86 15.60 2.16
C ASP A 245 -22.56 15.07 3.41
N LYS A 246 -23.80 15.52 3.64
CA LYS A 246 -24.61 15.10 4.79
C LYS A 246 -24.81 13.59 4.83
N ASN A 247 -24.75 12.89 3.69
CA ASN A 247 -24.88 11.43 3.62
C ASN A 247 -23.65 10.70 4.18
N ASN A 248 -22.51 11.38 4.38
CA ASN A 248 -21.32 10.80 4.99
C ASN A 248 -21.28 10.95 6.53
N LEU A 249 -22.28 11.59 7.14
CA LEU A 249 -22.34 11.77 8.59
C LEU A 249 -22.83 10.48 9.27
N ILE A 250 -21.92 9.78 9.93
CA ILE A 250 -22.29 8.66 10.80
C ILE A 250 -22.77 9.22 12.13
N ASN A 251 -24.04 8.97 12.46
CA ASN A 251 -24.56 9.23 13.80
C ASN A 251 -24.08 8.17 14.80
N ALA A 252 -22.80 8.25 15.18
CA ALA A 252 -22.22 7.39 16.19
C ALA A 252 -22.40 8.02 17.58
N LYS A 253 -23.28 7.44 18.40
CA LYS A 253 -23.40 7.81 19.83
C LYS A 253 -22.11 7.56 20.63
N LYS A 254 -21.26 6.62 20.17
CA LYS A 254 -19.99 6.26 20.83
C LYS A 254 -18.84 7.15 20.34
N GLN A 255 -18.05 7.66 21.27
CA GLN A 255 -16.94 8.59 21.00
C GLN A 255 -15.73 7.93 20.31
N ASN A 256 -15.56 6.60 20.42
CA ASN A 256 -14.42 5.88 19.85
C ASN A 256 -14.88 4.58 19.18
N ILE A 257 -14.64 4.47 17.86
CA ILE A 257 -14.90 3.25 17.08
C ILE A 257 -13.57 2.70 16.60
N ILE A 258 -13.39 1.38 16.71
CA ILE A 258 -12.12 0.72 16.42
C ILE A 258 -12.29 -0.25 15.25
N PHE A 259 -11.37 -0.20 14.31
CA PHE A 259 -11.15 -1.26 13.33
C PHE A 259 -9.90 -2.07 13.70
N LYS A 260 -10.06 -3.38 13.91
CA LYS A 260 -8.98 -4.32 14.29
C LYS A 260 -8.53 -5.16 13.09
N GLY A 261 -7.84 -4.54 12.13
CA GLY A 261 -7.19 -5.25 11.02
C GLY A 261 -6.03 -6.15 11.48
N ASN A 262 -5.63 -7.10 10.62
CA ASN A 262 -4.52 -8.01 10.94
C ASN A 262 -3.16 -7.31 11.10
N LYS A 263 -2.94 -6.22 10.36
CA LYS A 263 -1.72 -5.39 10.41
C LYS A 263 -1.96 -3.98 10.91
N ASN A 264 -3.17 -3.46 10.69
CA ASN A 264 -3.52 -2.07 10.94
C ASN A 264 -4.65 -2.04 11.96
N ARG A 265 -4.47 -1.27 13.03
CA ARG A 265 -5.53 -0.91 13.97
C ARG A 265 -5.85 0.56 13.79
N ILE A 266 -7.12 0.91 13.72
CA ILE A 266 -7.56 2.29 13.50
C ILE A 266 -8.56 2.68 14.58
N SER A 267 -8.33 3.80 15.25
CA SER A 267 -9.32 4.55 16.04
C SER A 267 -9.97 5.59 15.15
N PHE A 268 -11.29 5.63 15.15
CA PHE A 268 -12.08 6.71 14.59
C PHE A 268 -12.57 7.62 15.70
N VAL A 269 -12.23 8.91 15.62
CA VAL A 269 -12.49 9.92 16.66
C VAL A 269 -13.38 11.02 16.10
N LYS A 270 -14.42 11.41 16.85
CA LYS A 270 -15.36 12.46 16.43
C LYS A 270 -14.72 13.86 16.46
N GLU A 271 -14.16 14.22 17.61
CA GLU A 271 -13.42 15.48 17.80
C GLU A 271 -11.94 15.27 17.47
N TRP A 272 -11.69 14.95 16.20
CA TRP A 272 -10.36 14.65 15.73
C TRP A 272 -9.54 15.92 15.52
N ASN A 273 -8.32 15.92 16.06
CA ASN A 273 -7.32 16.95 15.85
C ASN A 273 -6.02 16.28 15.40
N ASN A 274 -5.40 16.82 14.35
CA ASN A 274 -4.22 16.23 13.73
C ASN A 274 -2.99 16.19 14.67
N GLU A 275 -2.72 17.25 15.43
CA GLU A 275 -1.58 17.30 16.37
C GLU A 275 -1.74 16.30 17.51
N ARG A 276 -2.94 16.23 18.09
CA ARG A 276 -3.29 15.26 19.14
C ARG A 276 -3.19 13.83 18.60
N ALA A 277 -3.70 13.58 17.39
CA ALA A 277 -3.63 12.27 16.75
C ALA A 277 -2.18 11.82 16.55
N VAL A 278 -1.31 12.65 15.95
CA VAL A 278 0.12 12.32 15.75
C VAL A 278 0.80 12.01 17.08
N SER A 279 0.59 12.84 18.09
CA SER A 279 1.21 12.67 19.40
C SER A 279 0.77 11.36 20.06
N GLN A 280 -0.52 11.03 19.99
CA GLN A 280 -1.06 9.77 20.50
C GLN A 280 -0.51 8.55 19.73
N MET A 281 -0.39 8.64 18.40
CA MET A 281 0.18 7.55 17.57
C MET A 281 1.65 7.29 17.91
N ILE A 282 2.45 8.35 18.09
CA ILE A 282 3.87 8.25 18.49
C ILE A 282 3.97 7.65 19.89
N ASN A 283 3.24 8.19 20.87
CA ASN A 283 3.26 7.69 22.24
C ASN A 283 2.87 6.20 22.32
N HIS A 284 1.86 5.80 21.54
CA HIS A 284 1.46 4.41 21.44
C HIS A 284 2.59 3.53 20.88
N PHE A 285 3.21 3.95 19.78
CA PHE A 285 4.32 3.19 19.20
C PHE A 285 5.52 3.10 20.15
N VAL A 286 5.92 4.21 20.78
CA VAL A 286 7.05 4.23 21.72
C VAL A 286 6.81 3.24 22.86
N LYS A 287 5.59 3.21 23.41
CA LYS A 287 5.19 2.35 24.53
C LYS A 287 5.00 0.88 24.16
N TYR A 288 4.33 0.59 23.04
CA TYR A 288 3.86 -0.78 22.72
C TYR A 288 4.58 -1.42 21.54
N LYS A 289 5.45 -0.69 20.83
CA LYS A 289 6.17 -1.12 19.61
C LYS A 289 5.25 -1.67 18.51
N ASN A 290 4.00 -1.24 18.50
CA ASN A 290 3.04 -1.55 17.45
C ASN A 290 2.34 -0.26 16.99
N PHE A 291 1.79 -0.30 15.77
CA PHE A 291 1.15 0.87 15.17
C PHE A 291 -0.35 0.87 15.31
N TYR A 292 -0.84 2.07 15.57
CA TYR A 292 -2.23 2.39 15.76
C TYR A 292 -2.48 3.70 15.04
N SER A 293 -3.42 3.72 14.08
CA SER A 293 -3.82 4.94 13.38
C SER A 293 -4.94 5.63 14.12
N ILE A 294 -4.90 6.95 14.24
CA ILE A 294 -5.97 7.75 14.84
C ILE A 294 -6.49 8.68 13.75
N LEU A 295 -7.68 8.38 13.25
CA LEU A 295 -8.29 9.01 12.08
C LEU A 295 -9.64 9.65 12.44
N PRO A 296 -10.09 10.65 11.67
CA PRO A 296 -11.39 11.29 11.88
C PRO A 296 -12.54 10.32 11.59
N ILE A 297 -13.66 10.51 12.30
CA ILE A 297 -14.82 9.61 12.21
C ILE A 297 -15.48 9.57 10.83
N SER A 298 -15.34 10.61 10.00
CA SER A 298 -15.88 10.63 8.64
C SER A 298 -15.34 9.49 7.76
N LEU A 299 -14.09 9.07 7.97
CA LEU A 299 -13.45 7.99 7.22
C LEU A 299 -14.03 6.61 7.55
N LEU A 300 -14.72 6.47 8.69
CA LEU A 300 -15.40 5.23 9.05
C LEU A 300 -16.49 4.86 8.04
N ASN A 301 -17.09 5.85 7.36
CA ASN A 301 -18.18 5.59 6.40
C ASN A 301 -17.74 4.65 5.29
N GLN A 302 -16.50 4.78 4.81
CA GLN A 302 -15.94 3.88 3.80
C GLN A 302 -15.96 2.42 4.26
N LEU A 303 -15.53 2.14 5.50
CA LEU A 303 -15.56 0.80 6.06
C LEU A 303 -16.98 0.30 6.31
N CYS A 304 -17.90 1.18 6.70
CA CYS A 304 -19.31 0.84 6.89
C CYS A 304 -20.01 0.49 5.58
N CYS A 305 -19.78 1.24 4.50
CA CYS A 305 -20.25 0.88 3.16
C CYS A 305 -19.70 -0.51 2.78
N TYR A 306 -18.39 -0.72 2.96
CA TYR A 306 -17.77 -2.01 2.61
C TYR A 306 -18.32 -3.17 3.46
N SER A 307 -18.61 -2.97 4.75
CA SER A 307 -19.16 -4.02 5.62
C SER A 307 -20.64 -4.33 5.40
N SER A 308 -21.33 -3.53 4.57
CA SER A 308 -22.77 -3.65 4.32
C SER A 308 -23.12 -4.57 3.15
N ALA A 309 -22.15 -4.88 2.29
CA ALA A 309 -22.33 -5.85 1.22
C ALA A 309 -22.04 -7.29 1.69
N ASP A 310 -22.37 -8.25 0.83
CA ASP A 310 -21.94 -9.64 0.97
C ASP A 310 -20.55 -9.87 0.40
N GLY A 311 -19.94 -11.01 0.77
CA GLY A 311 -18.62 -11.42 0.30
C GLY A 311 -17.54 -11.41 1.38
N ARG A 312 -16.39 -12.02 1.07
CA ARG A 312 -15.32 -12.26 2.06
C ARG A 312 -14.65 -10.99 2.58
N LEU A 313 -14.44 -9.97 1.76
CA LEU A 313 -13.88 -8.69 2.23
C LEU A 313 -14.87 -7.98 3.15
N SER A 314 -16.13 -7.89 2.73
CA SER A 314 -17.19 -7.26 3.51
C SER A 314 -17.37 -7.93 4.87
N ARG A 315 -17.43 -9.28 4.90
CA ARG A 315 -17.45 -10.06 6.15
C ARG A 315 -16.20 -9.85 7.00
N TYR A 316 -15.02 -9.76 6.39
CA TYR A 316 -13.76 -9.49 7.12
C TYR A 316 -13.81 -8.13 7.83
N ILE A 317 -14.29 -7.09 7.14
CA ILE A 317 -14.40 -5.74 7.69
C ILE A 317 -15.47 -5.71 8.79
N LYS A 318 -16.66 -6.26 8.52
CA LYS A 318 -17.78 -6.35 9.48
C LYS A 318 -17.36 -6.98 10.80
N LYS A 319 -16.61 -8.09 10.78
CA LYS A 319 -16.12 -8.79 11.99
C LYS A 319 -15.04 -8.02 12.77
N ARG A 320 -14.42 -6.99 12.18
CA ARG A 320 -13.29 -6.26 12.76
C ARG A 320 -13.62 -4.84 13.16
N LEU A 321 -14.80 -4.35 12.82
CA LEU A 321 -15.35 -3.12 13.36
C LEU A 321 -15.90 -3.38 14.76
N SER A 322 -15.65 -2.46 15.69
CA SER A 322 -16.18 -2.52 17.06
C SER A 322 -17.68 -2.16 17.15
N ILE A 323 -18.31 -1.87 16.01
CA ILE A 323 -19.73 -1.58 15.89
C ILE A 323 -20.32 -2.41 14.75
N LYS A 324 -21.63 -2.66 14.83
CA LYS A 324 -22.40 -3.07 13.66
C LYS A 324 -22.84 -1.80 12.94
N CYS A 325 -22.23 -1.51 11.79
CA CYS A 325 -22.76 -0.51 10.87
C CYS A 325 -23.23 -1.19 9.59
N MET A 326 -24.48 -0.95 9.23
CA MET A 326 -25.07 -1.35 7.96
C MET A 326 -25.67 -0.11 7.31
N GLN A 327 -25.30 0.14 6.06
CA GLN A 327 -25.84 1.17 5.20
C GLN A 327 -26.92 0.52 4.34
N SER A 328 -28.18 0.94 4.50
CA SER A 328 -29.30 0.42 3.72
C SER A 328 -29.25 0.88 2.26
N ASN A 329 -28.81 2.12 2.03
CA ASN A 329 -28.78 2.74 0.71
C ASN A 329 -27.34 3.03 0.27
N ILE A 330 -26.64 1.99 -0.19
CA ILE A 330 -25.30 2.15 -0.78
C ILE A 330 -25.44 2.65 -2.21
N ASP A 331 -24.74 3.72 -2.55
CA ASP A 331 -24.64 4.22 -3.92
C ASP A 331 -24.28 3.09 -4.91
N PRO A 332 -24.98 2.95 -6.06
CA PRO A 332 -24.76 1.85 -7.00
C PRO A 332 -23.32 1.70 -7.48
N ILE A 333 -22.59 2.82 -7.63
CA ILE A 333 -21.19 2.83 -8.10
C ILE A 333 -20.27 2.28 -7.01
N ILE A 334 -20.53 2.66 -5.76
CA ILE A 334 -19.82 2.13 -4.59
C ILE A 334 -20.14 0.65 -4.43
N LYS A 335 -21.41 0.24 -4.57
CA LYS A 335 -21.83 -1.17 -4.54
C LYS A 335 -21.09 -2.00 -5.60
N LYS A 336 -21.03 -1.51 -6.84
CA LYS A 336 -20.28 -2.15 -7.94
C LYS A 336 -18.79 -2.28 -7.60
N ARG A 337 -18.15 -1.23 -7.09
CA ARG A 337 -16.75 -1.29 -6.62
C ARG A 337 -16.56 -2.34 -5.53
N ILE A 338 -17.45 -2.39 -4.53
CA ILE A 338 -17.39 -3.37 -3.43
C ILE A 338 -17.51 -4.80 -3.98
N GLN A 339 -18.40 -5.03 -4.94
CA GLN A 339 -18.57 -6.34 -5.57
C GLN A 339 -17.27 -6.79 -6.24
N ILE A 340 -16.66 -5.95 -7.08
CA ILE A 340 -15.41 -6.26 -7.78
C ILE A 340 -14.27 -6.55 -6.78
N LEU A 341 -14.19 -5.78 -5.68
CA LEU A 341 -13.21 -6.04 -4.62
C LEU A 341 -13.47 -7.40 -3.95
N ASN A 342 -14.72 -7.74 -3.64
CA ASN A 342 -15.06 -9.06 -3.08
C ASN A 342 -14.74 -10.19 -4.07
N ASP A 343 -15.04 -10.03 -5.35
CA ASP A 343 -14.74 -11.03 -6.39
C ASP A 343 -13.25 -11.27 -6.51
N GLN A 344 -12.44 -10.19 -6.49
CA GLN A 344 -10.99 -10.31 -6.44
C GLN A 344 -10.51 -11.09 -5.22
N VAL A 345 -11.10 -10.82 -4.05
CA VAL A 345 -10.75 -11.47 -2.78
C VAL A 345 -11.08 -12.95 -2.80
N GLU A 346 -12.27 -13.31 -3.28
CA GLU A 346 -12.71 -14.70 -3.41
C GLU A 346 -11.88 -15.44 -4.44
N TYR A 347 -11.55 -14.80 -5.56
CA TYR A 347 -10.68 -15.37 -6.59
C TYR A 347 -9.26 -15.64 -6.07
N ALA A 348 -8.64 -14.66 -5.42
CA ALA A 348 -7.34 -14.84 -4.78
C ALA A 348 -7.37 -15.94 -3.70
N ASN A 349 -8.48 -16.06 -2.96
CA ASN A 349 -8.67 -17.16 -2.02
C ASN A 349 -8.77 -18.53 -2.72
N LYS A 350 -9.56 -18.64 -3.80
CA LYS A 350 -9.71 -19.87 -4.61
C LYS A 350 -8.36 -20.35 -5.13
N LEU A 351 -7.53 -19.41 -5.60
CA LEU A 351 -6.18 -19.70 -6.08
C LEU A 351 -5.15 -20.01 -4.97
N LYS A 352 -5.54 -19.85 -3.69
CA LYS A 352 -4.63 -19.91 -2.52
C LYS A 352 -3.41 -19.00 -2.69
N HIS A 353 -3.59 -17.88 -3.39
CA HIS A 353 -2.55 -16.93 -3.69
C HIS A 353 -2.51 -15.87 -2.58
N SER A 354 -1.37 -15.69 -1.93
CA SER A 354 -1.23 -14.83 -0.75
C SER A 354 -1.27 -13.33 -1.04
N HIS A 355 -1.50 -12.93 -2.29
CA HIS A 355 -1.27 -11.57 -2.72
C HIS A 355 -2.53 -10.75 -2.47
N TYR A 356 -2.33 -9.68 -1.71
CA TYR A 356 -3.33 -8.79 -1.15
C TYR A 356 -4.36 -8.37 -2.20
N PRO A 357 -5.65 -8.73 -2.06
CA PRO A 357 -6.67 -7.99 -2.77
C PRO A 357 -6.63 -6.54 -2.28
N CYS A 358 -6.91 -5.63 -3.21
CA CYS A 358 -6.57 -4.21 -3.11
C CYS A 358 -6.85 -3.61 -1.73
N PHE A 359 -5.87 -2.90 -1.18
CA PHE A 359 -5.93 -2.08 0.04
C PHE A 359 -6.18 -2.78 1.39
N PHE A 360 -6.68 -4.02 1.45
CA PHE A 360 -6.97 -4.66 2.74
C PHE A 360 -6.00 -5.79 3.08
N PRO A 361 -5.37 -5.78 4.27
CA PRO A 361 -4.52 -6.87 4.72
C PRO A 361 -5.39 -8.04 5.19
N LEU A 362 -6.12 -8.67 4.26
CA LEU A 362 -6.91 -9.88 4.55
C LEU A 362 -6.05 -11.01 5.09
N GLY A 363 -4.73 -10.95 4.85
CA GLY A 363 -3.73 -11.77 5.49
C GLY A 363 -4.13 -13.22 5.35
N TYR A 364 -4.00 -13.77 4.14
CA TYR A 364 -4.27 -15.17 3.94
C TYR A 364 -3.39 -15.98 4.88
N LYS A 365 -4.00 -16.53 5.94
CA LYS A 365 -3.47 -17.66 6.71
C LYS A 365 -3.62 -18.91 5.85
N THR A 366 -3.04 -18.93 4.64
CA THR A 366 -2.79 -20.22 4.01
C THR A 366 -1.73 -20.91 4.87
N GLU A 367 -1.79 -22.24 4.98
CA GLU A 367 -0.74 -23.04 5.63
C GLU A 367 0.65 -22.66 5.07
N ARG A 368 0.72 -22.30 3.78
CA ARG A 368 1.92 -21.74 3.14
C ARG A 368 2.27 -20.31 3.56
N GLY A 369 1.31 -19.42 3.80
CA GLY A 369 1.56 -18.10 4.37
C GLY A 369 2.05 -18.17 5.82
N PHE A 370 1.58 -19.16 6.58
CA PHE A 370 2.13 -19.49 7.90
C PHE A 370 3.53 -20.11 7.78
N LYS A 371 3.75 -21.10 6.90
CA LYS A 371 5.10 -21.66 6.62
C LYS A 371 6.08 -20.58 6.13
N ASN A 372 5.66 -19.66 5.26
CA ASN A 372 6.51 -18.54 4.83
C ASN A 372 6.80 -17.56 5.96
N LYS A 373 5.84 -17.31 6.86
CA LYS A 373 6.10 -16.55 8.10
C LYS A 373 7.04 -17.27 9.04
N LEU A 374 6.93 -18.60 9.18
CA LEU A 374 7.84 -19.42 9.97
C LEU A 374 9.24 -19.45 9.36
N ILE A 375 9.36 -19.61 8.04
CA ILE A 375 10.64 -19.54 7.32
C ILE A 375 11.26 -18.15 7.46
N LEU A 376 10.48 -17.07 7.32
CA LEU A 376 10.98 -15.71 7.52
C LEU A 376 11.38 -15.48 8.98
N ALA A 377 10.61 -15.95 9.96
CA ALA A 377 10.96 -15.91 11.37
C ALA A 377 12.24 -16.69 11.64
N PHE A 378 12.39 -17.89 11.06
CA PHE A 378 13.60 -18.70 11.13
C PHE A 378 14.81 -17.99 10.53
N ILE A 379 14.67 -17.39 9.34
CA ILE A 379 15.72 -16.58 8.71
C ILE A 379 16.09 -15.38 9.59
N LEU A 380 15.12 -14.68 10.17
CA LEU A 380 15.37 -13.53 11.06
C LEU A 380 16.06 -13.95 12.36
N ILE A 381 15.64 -15.07 12.95
CA ILE A 381 16.28 -15.66 14.13
C ILE A 381 17.72 -16.05 13.79
N THR A 382 17.93 -16.83 12.72
CA THR A 382 19.24 -17.33 12.31
C THR A 382 20.20 -16.25 11.80
N SER A 383 19.67 -15.18 11.20
CA SER A 383 20.48 -14.03 10.78
C SER A 383 20.81 -13.06 11.90
N SER A 384 20.12 -13.15 13.05
CA SER A 384 20.41 -12.31 14.23
C SER A 384 21.79 -12.62 14.82
N SER A 385 22.49 -11.57 15.25
CA SER A 385 23.79 -11.70 15.91
C SER A 385 23.72 -12.50 17.21
N ALA A 386 22.59 -12.44 17.93
CA ALA A 386 22.34 -13.21 19.14
C ALA A 386 22.32 -14.71 18.87
N PHE A 387 21.60 -15.16 17.84
CA PHE A 387 21.57 -16.58 17.47
C PHE A 387 22.92 -17.08 16.97
N ARG A 388 23.67 -16.27 16.21
CA ARG A 388 25.04 -16.64 15.79
C ARG A 388 25.99 -16.79 16.98
N ARG A 389 25.86 -15.93 18.00
CA ARG A 389 26.64 -16.06 19.26
C ARG A 389 26.28 -17.34 20.00
N ILE A 390 24.99 -17.66 20.12
CA ILE A 390 24.53 -18.93 20.72
C ILE A 390 25.07 -20.14 19.94
N LEU A 391 24.99 -20.11 18.61
CA LEU A 391 25.50 -21.19 17.76
C LEU A 391 27.03 -21.34 17.87
N PHE A 392 27.75 -20.23 18.07
CA PHE A 392 29.19 -20.22 18.29
C PHE A 392 29.56 -20.82 19.66
N SER A 393 28.83 -20.46 20.72
CA SER A 393 28.98 -21.05 22.06
C SER A 393 28.67 -22.56 22.09
N PHE A 394 27.67 -23.01 21.32
CA PHE A 394 27.41 -24.44 21.17
C PHE A 394 28.52 -25.15 20.40
N ARG A 395 29.07 -24.57 19.33
CA ARG A 395 30.20 -25.16 18.60
C ARG A 395 31.48 -25.24 19.43
N SER A 396 31.72 -24.31 20.35
CA SER A 396 32.86 -24.39 21.27
C SER A 396 32.69 -25.51 22.32
N LEU A 397 31.45 -25.81 22.73
CA LEU A 397 31.17 -26.91 23.66
C LEU A 397 31.44 -28.30 23.04
N PHE A 398 31.20 -28.46 21.74
CA PHE A 398 31.40 -29.74 21.02
C PHE A 398 32.78 -29.89 20.37
N ARG A 399 33.72 -28.97 20.60
CA ARG A 399 35.11 -29.10 20.14
C ARG A 399 36.07 -29.63 21.21
N ASN A 400 35.61 -29.75 22.45
CA ASN A 400 36.39 -30.22 23.60
C ASN A 400 35.96 -31.62 24.08
N HIS A 401 35.17 -32.32 23.26
CA HIS A 401 34.88 -33.75 23.34
C HIS A 401 35.20 -34.33 21.96
#